data_AF-A0A2G5DY55-F1
#
_entry.id   AF-A0A2G5DY55-F1
#
_cell.length_a   1.000
_cell.length_b   1.000
_cell.length_c   1.000
_cell.angle_alpha   90.00
_cell.angle_beta   90.00
_cell.angle_gamma   90.00
#
_symmetry.space_group_name_H-M   'P 1'
#
loop_
_entity.id
_entity.type
_entity.pdbx_description
1 polymer ?
#
loop_
_entity_poly.entity_id
_entity_poly.type
_entity_poly.pdbx_seq_one_letter_code
_entity_poly.pdbx_strand_id
1 'polypeptide(L)'
;MKAGESALLEVGWELGYGKEGNFSFPNVPPMADLFYEVELIGFDETKEGKSRGDMTVEERIGAGDRRKMEGNVLFKDEKLEEAMQQYEMAIAYMNDDFMFQLMGKYRDMALAVKNPCHLNIAACLIKLKRYDEAIAQCSIVLSEDENNVKALFRRGKARAELGQTDAAREDFQKARKYAPEDKAIIKELRLLAEHDKAVYQKQKEIYKGIFGKAPEPKPKQKNWLIFVWHWLVALFCRLLKLGKHKSE
;
A
#
# COMPACT_ATOMS: atom_id res chain seq x y z
N MET A 1 17.40 8.91 34.35
CA MET A 1 18.69 9.05 35.04
C MET A 1 19.11 10.51 34.99
N LYS A 2 19.81 10.99 36.00
CA LYS A 2 20.45 12.32 36.05
C LYS A 2 21.87 12.22 35.51
N ALA A 3 22.43 13.32 35.01
CA ALA A 3 23.85 13.34 34.62
C ALA A 3 24.73 12.98 35.83
N GLY A 4 25.66 12.04 35.63
CA GLY A 4 26.49 11.42 36.66
C GLY A 4 25.82 10.29 37.46
N GLU A 5 24.57 9.94 37.17
CA GLU A 5 23.90 8.81 37.85
C GLU A 5 24.33 7.48 37.22
N SER A 6 24.68 6.52 38.08
CA SER A 6 24.86 5.12 37.71
C SER A 6 23.69 4.29 38.23
N ALA A 7 23.12 3.44 37.38
CA ALA A 7 22.00 2.58 37.73
C ALA A 7 22.20 1.17 37.15
N LEU A 8 21.77 0.16 37.92
CA LEU A 8 21.62 -1.20 37.44
C LEU A 8 20.17 -1.40 36.99
N LEU A 9 19.99 -1.74 35.71
CA LEU A 9 18.69 -1.96 35.09
C LEU A 9 18.49 -3.45 34.84
N GLU A 10 17.43 -4.00 35.42
CA GLU A 10 16.95 -5.34 35.10
C GLU A 10 15.93 -5.22 33.96
N VAL A 11 16.27 -5.80 32.81
CA VAL A 11 15.49 -5.68 31.58
C VAL A 11 15.02 -7.08 31.19
N GLY A 12 13.71 -7.31 31.28
CA GLY A 12 13.11 -8.56 30.82
C GLY A 12 13.38 -8.81 29.32
N TRP A 13 13.45 -10.07 28.92
CA TRP A 13 13.77 -10.47 27.55
C TRP A 13 12.84 -9.85 26.50
N GLU A 14 11.61 -9.46 26.87
CA GLU A 14 10.65 -8.78 26.02
C GLU A 14 11.14 -7.39 25.55
N LEU A 15 11.94 -6.72 26.37
CA LEU A 15 12.54 -5.41 26.11
C LEU A 15 14.02 -5.50 25.68
N GLY A 16 14.61 -6.70 25.75
CA GLY A 16 15.97 -7.01 25.32
C GLY A 16 16.04 -7.54 23.89
N TYR A 17 16.67 -8.70 23.70
CA TYR A 17 16.86 -9.34 22.38
C TYR A 17 15.69 -10.25 21.94
N GLY A 18 14.60 -10.26 22.70
CA GLY A 18 13.36 -10.94 22.31
C GLY A 18 13.51 -12.46 22.14
N LYS A 19 12.62 -13.03 21.33
CA LYS A 19 12.55 -14.48 21.09
C LYS A 19 13.69 -15.01 20.22
N GLU A 20 14.40 -14.14 19.51
CA GLU A 20 15.44 -14.54 18.55
C GLU A 20 16.84 -14.46 19.16
N GLY A 21 17.03 -13.62 20.19
CA GLY A 21 18.36 -13.37 20.75
C GLY A 21 19.24 -12.56 19.80
N ASN A 22 20.54 -12.60 20.01
CA ASN A 22 21.54 -12.03 19.12
C ASN A 22 22.70 -13.01 18.97
N PHE A 23 22.85 -13.57 17.77
CA PHE A 23 23.92 -14.52 17.48
C PHE A 23 25.28 -13.83 17.25
N SER A 24 25.28 -12.50 17.06
CA SER A 24 26.49 -11.69 16.91
C SER A 24 26.92 -11.10 18.26
N PHE A 25 28.15 -10.59 18.38
CA PHE A 25 28.60 -9.98 19.63
C PHE A 25 27.76 -8.72 19.98
N PRO A 26 27.25 -8.59 21.23
CA PRO A 26 27.31 -9.58 22.31
C PRO A 26 26.35 -10.74 22.04
N ASN A 27 26.87 -11.97 22.13
CA ASN A 27 26.08 -13.18 21.90
C ASN A 27 25.08 -13.33 23.04
N VAL A 28 23.80 -13.14 22.73
CA VAL A 28 22.70 -13.21 23.70
C VAL A 28 21.73 -14.31 23.29
N PRO A 29 21.47 -15.29 24.16
CA PRO A 29 20.48 -16.33 23.89
C PRO A 29 19.07 -15.78 23.64
N PRO A 30 18.24 -16.51 22.88
CA PRO A 30 16.79 -16.30 22.86
C PRO A 30 16.17 -16.19 24.24
N MET A 31 15.25 -15.24 24.44
CA MET A 31 14.47 -15.05 25.68
C MET A 31 15.33 -14.88 26.94
N ALA A 32 16.49 -14.21 26.81
CA ALA A 32 17.36 -13.91 27.94
C ALA A 32 17.05 -12.55 28.57
N ASP A 33 16.84 -12.54 29.89
CA ASP A 33 16.79 -11.32 30.69
C ASP A 33 18.19 -10.70 30.81
N LEU A 34 18.26 -9.37 30.83
CA LEU A 34 19.50 -8.62 30.77
C LEU A 34 19.67 -7.75 32.02
N PHE A 35 20.91 -7.64 32.47
CA PHE A 35 21.32 -6.70 33.50
C PHE A 35 22.26 -5.68 32.85
N TYR A 36 21.82 -4.42 32.79
CA TYR A 36 22.64 -3.32 32.29
C TYR A 36 23.13 -2.47 33.46
N GLU A 37 24.44 -2.35 33.60
CA GLU A 37 25.04 -1.27 34.38
C GLU A 37 25.20 -0.06 33.46
N VAL A 38 24.39 0.97 33.70
CA VAL A 38 24.38 2.18 32.88
C VAL A 38 24.86 3.33 33.74
N GLU A 39 25.85 4.07 33.23
CA GLU A 39 26.25 5.37 33.76
C GLU A 39 25.86 6.45 32.76
N LEU A 40 25.02 7.40 33.19
CA LEU A 40 24.69 8.55 32.37
C LEU A 40 25.76 9.63 32.53
N ILE A 41 26.81 9.57 31.71
CA ILE A 41 27.94 10.52 31.77
C ILE A 41 27.47 11.98 31.64
N GLY A 42 26.52 12.22 30.73
CA GLY A 42 25.93 13.52 30.48
C GLY A 42 24.98 13.44 29.29
N PHE A 43 24.19 14.47 29.12
CA PHE A 43 23.37 14.66 27.93
C PHE A 43 23.40 16.14 27.58
N ASP A 44 23.41 16.45 26.29
CA ASP A 44 23.15 17.82 25.88
C ASP A 44 21.70 18.13 26.22
N GLU A 45 21.47 19.13 27.09
CA GLU A 45 20.16 19.76 27.17
C GLU A 45 19.87 20.27 25.77
N THR A 46 19.01 19.55 25.03
CA THR A 46 18.47 20.06 23.79
C THR A 46 17.90 21.45 24.10
N LYS A 47 18.01 22.41 23.18
CA LYS A 47 17.39 23.75 23.30
C LYS A 47 15.85 23.70 23.38
N GLU A 48 15.28 22.58 23.78
CA GLU A 48 13.87 22.35 24.05
C GLU A 48 13.59 22.92 25.44
N GLY A 49 12.98 24.10 25.49
CA GLY A 49 12.78 24.87 26.73
C GLY A 49 12.16 24.09 27.90
N LYS A 50 10.82 24.12 28.03
CA LYS A 50 10.14 23.44 29.14
C LYS A 50 10.08 21.93 28.89
N SER A 51 10.02 21.11 29.95
CA SER A 51 9.70 19.69 29.83
C SER A 51 8.29 19.50 29.23
N ARG A 52 8.04 18.39 28.50
CA ARG A 52 6.72 18.10 27.90
C ARG A 52 5.57 18.12 28.91
N GLY A 53 5.83 17.78 30.17
CA GLY A 53 4.84 17.81 31.26
C GLY A 53 4.53 19.21 31.77
N ASP A 54 5.44 20.16 31.57
CA ASP A 54 5.34 21.55 32.06
C ASP A 54 4.87 22.52 30.95
N MET A 55 4.69 22.03 29.73
CA MET A 55 4.18 22.81 28.60
C MET A 55 2.66 22.95 28.66
N THR A 56 2.14 24.12 28.28
CA THR A 56 0.71 24.22 27.95
C THR A 56 0.39 23.42 26.68
N VAL A 57 -0.89 23.17 26.42
CA VAL A 57 -1.35 22.48 25.21
C VAL A 57 -0.84 23.18 23.94
N GLU A 58 -0.94 24.51 23.88
CA GLU A 58 -0.49 25.31 22.74
C GLU A 58 1.03 25.30 22.60
N GLU A 59 1.77 25.42 23.70
CA GLU A 59 3.23 25.35 23.69
C GLU A 59 3.71 23.99 23.17
N ARG A 60 3.05 22.91 23.60
CA ARG A 60 3.38 21.53 23.21
C ARG A 60 3.06 21.25 21.74
N ILE A 61 1.88 21.67 21.27
CA ILE A 61 1.52 21.57 19.84
C ILE A 61 2.49 22.42 19.00
N GLY A 62 2.82 23.64 19.46
CA GLY A 62 3.79 24.51 18.80
C GLY A 62 5.20 23.93 18.74
N ALA A 63 5.64 23.20 19.77
CA ALA A 63 6.91 22.47 19.76
C ALA A 63 6.91 21.34 18.72
N GLY A 64 5.83 20.56 18.65
CA GLY A 64 5.65 19.56 17.60
C GLY A 64 5.64 20.18 16.19
N ASP A 65 5.01 21.34 16.02
CA ASP A 65 4.97 22.03 14.73
C ASP A 65 6.36 22.51 14.28
N ARG A 66 7.19 23.02 15.20
CA ARG A 66 8.58 23.37 14.89
C ARG A 66 9.38 22.17 14.39
N ARG A 67 9.28 21.03 15.07
CA ARG A 67 9.92 19.77 14.66
C ARG A 67 9.45 19.31 13.28
N LYS A 68 8.14 19.40 13.00
CA LYS A 68 7.59 19.14 11.66
C LYS A 68 8.22 20.05 10.60
N MET A 69 8.40 21.33 10.89
CA MET A 69 8.98 22.29 9.96
C MET A 69 10.48 22.02 9.71
N GLU A 70 11.24 21.63 10.74
CA GLU A 70 12.63 21.16 10.61
C GLU A 70 12.71 19.92 9.72
N GLY A 71 11.82 18.94 9.94
CA GLY A 71 11.71 17.77 9.07
C GLY A 71 11.38 18.12 7.62
N ASN A 72 10.55 19.14 7.38
CA ASN A 72 10.24 19.61 6.02
C ASN A 72 11.46 20.24 5.32
N VAL A 73 12.37 20.87 6.07
CA VAL A 73 13.64 21.40 5.54
C VAL A 73 14.53 20.22 5.14
N LEU A 74 14.76 19.28 6.05
CA LEU A 74 15.58 18.09 5.79
C LEU A 74 15.04 17.23 4.63
N PHE A 75 13.72 17.13 4.49
CA PHE A 75 13.08 16.44 3.37
C PHE A 75 13.40 17.09 2.02
N LYS A 76 13.45 18.43 1.97
CA LYS A 76 13.84 19.17 0.75
C LYS A 76 15.31 18.98 0.43
N ASP A 77 16.14 18.84 1.46
CA ASP A 77 17.58 18.56 1.35
C ASP A 77 17.87 17.07 1.07
N GLU A 78 16.85 16.26 0.81
CA GLU A 78 16.91 14.82 0.54
C GLU A 78 17.51 13.97 1.67
N LYS A 79 17.62 14.52 2.88
CA LYS A 79 18.04 13.81 4.09
C LYS A 79 16.85 13.09 4.73
N LEU A 80 16.43 11.99 4.10
CA LEU A 80 15.14 11.35 4.38
C LEU A 80 15.06 10.76 5.80
N GLU A 81 16.12 10.11 6.27
CA GLU A 81 16.20 9.50 7.60
C GLU A 81 16.19 10.56 8.70
N GLU A 82 17.01 11.61 8.56
CA GLU A 82 17.02 12.75 9.49
C GLU A 82 15.65 13.45 9.50
N ALA A 83 15.01 13.61 8.34
CA ALA A 83 13.66 14.16 8.25
C ALA A 83 12.63 13.31 8.99
N MET A 84 12.70 11.97 8.83
CA MET A 84 11.83 11.03 9.54
C MET A 84 11.98 11.17 11.05
N GLN A 85 13.22 11.25 11.55
CA GLN A 85 13.48 11.46 12.98
C GLN A 85 12.79 12.74 13.49
N GLN A 86 12.86 13.85 12.76
CA GLN A 86 12.18 15.08 13.17
C GLN A 86 10.65 14.94 13.18
N TYR A 87 10.06 14.24 12.21
CA TYR A 87 8.62 13.97 12.23
C TYR A 87 8.21 13.02 13.37
N GLU A 88 9.01 12.01 13.68
CA GLU A 88 8.78 11.12 14.82
C GLU A 88 8.88 11.88 16.15
N MET A 89 9.86 12.78 16.29
CA MET A 89 9.95 13.68 17.43
C MET A 89 8.71 14.57 17.54
N ALA A 90 8.24 15.14 16.43
CA ALA A 90 6.99 15.89 16.39
C ALA A 90 5.81 15.02 16.91
N ILE A 91 5.65 13.81 16.40
CA ILE A 91 4.60 12.88 16.84
C ILE A 91 4.74 12.54 18.33
N ALA A 92 5.96 12.42 18.86
CA ALA A 92 6.19 12.15 20.28
C ALA A 92 5.73 13.31 21.20
N TYR A 93 5.74 14.55 20.71
CA TYR A 93 5.08 15.66 21.40
C TYR A 93 3.56 15.49 21.44
N MET A 94 2.96 14.76 20.50
CA MET A 94 1.53 14.46 20.41
C MET A 94 1.25 12.95 20.59
N ASN A 95 1.89 12.34 21.60
CA ASN A 95 1.67 10.95 21.96
C ASN A 95 0.22 10.68 22.37
N ASP A 96 -0.16 9.40 22.41
CA ASP A 96 -1.56 9.01 22.54
C ASP A 96 -2.17 9.43 23.89
N ASP A 97 -1.37 9.40 24.98
CA ASP A 97 -1.79 9.91 26.29
C ASP A 97 -2.18 11.39 26.24
N PHE A 98 -1.38 12.22 25.57
CA PHE A 98 -1.67 13.64 25.39
C PHE A 98 -2.90 13.83 24.50
N MET A 99 -2.97 13.10 23.38
CA MET A 99 -4.10 13.19 22.45
C MET A 99 -5.44 12.79 23.09
N PHE A 100 -5.44 11.81 23.99
CA PHE A 100 -6.64 11.37 24.70
C PHE A 100 -7.22 12.45 25.62
N GLN A 101 -6.38 13.35 26.12
CA GLN A 101 -6.79 14.46 26.99
C GLN A 101 -7.36 15.66 26.20
N LEU A 102 -7.13 15.72 24.88
CA LEU A 102 -7.56 16.85 24.06
C LEU A 102 -8.97 16.66 23.52
N MET A 103 -9.74 17.76 23.55
CA MET A 103 -11.12 17.81 23.04
C MET A 103 -11.31 19.04 22.14
N GLY A 104 -12.23 18.90 21.18
CA GLY A 104 -12.62 19.96 20.24
C GLY A 104 -11.42 20.61 19.56
N LYS A 105 -11.39 21.95 19.58
CA LYS A 105 -10.38 22.78 18.90
C LYS A 105 -8.93 22.32 19.14
N TYR A 106 -8.59 21.92 20.37
CA TYR A 106 -7.22 21.54 20.70
C TYR A 106 -6.82 20.20 20.08
N ARG A 107 -7.76 19.25 20.01
CA ARG A 107 -7.55 17.99 19.31
C ARG A 107 -7.36 18.22 17.82
N ASP A 108 -8.18 19.10 17.22
CA ASP A 108 -8.08 19.45 15.81
C ASP A 108 -6.74 20.12 15.49
N MET A 109 -6.28 21.03 16.35
CA MET A 109 -4.96 21.67 16.23
C MET A 109 -3.82 20.66 16.33
N ALA A 110 -3.89 19.69 17.25
CA ALA A 110 -2.87 18.66 17.37
C ALA A 110 -2.88 17.71 16.16
N LEU A 111 -4.05 17.27 15.68
CA LEU A 111 -4.18 16.45 14.48
C LEU A 111 -3.68 17.17 13.21
N ALA A 112 -3.88 18.48 13.12
CA ALA A 112 -3.35 19.30 12.03
C ALA A 112 -1.81 19.34 11.97
N VAL A 113 -1.12 18.94 13.05
CA VAL A 113 0.33 18.75 13.08
C VAL A 113 0.70 17.26 12.96
N LYS A 114 0.05 16.38 13.74
CA LYS A 114 0.33 14.93 13.79
C LYS A 114 0.09 14.24 12.44
N ASN A 115 -1.05 14.49 11.78
CA ASN A 115 -1.40 13.81 10.53
C ASN A 115 -0.41 14.14 9.38
N PRO A 116 -0.04 15.41 9.14
CA PRO A 116 1.02 15.72 8.17
C PRO A 116 2.37 15.06 8.47
N CYS A 117 2.74 14.87 9.75
CA CYS A 117 3.97 14.17 10.11
C CYS A 117 3.94 12.71 9.63
N HIS A 118 2.88 11.96 9.95
CA HIS A 118 2.69 10.58 9.45
C HIS A 118 2.72 10.52 7.92
N LEU A 119 2.03 11.46 7.24
CA LEU A 119 2.06 11.53 5.79
C LEU A 119 3.48 11.76 5.27
N ASN A 120 4.23 12.70 5.85
CA ASN A 120 5.58 13.02 5.39
C ASN A 120 6.55 11.89 5.64
N ILE A 121 6.44 11.17 6.76
CA ILE A 121 7.16 9.91 6.99
C ILE A 121 6.82 8.91 5.87
N ALA A 122 5.54 8.73 5.53
CA ALA A 122 5.16 7.86 4.42
C ALA A 122 5.78 8.28 3.08
N ALA A 123 5.93 9.59 2.83
CA ALA A 123 6.61 10.08 1.64
C ALA A 123 8.11 9.79 1.64
N CYS A 124 8.79 9.91 2.79
CA CYS A 124 10.18 9.47 2.95
C CYS A 124 10.31 7.97 2.68
N LEU A 125 9.47 7.16 3.32
CA LEU A 125 9.47 5.70 3.19
C LEU A 125 9.23 5.23 1.75
N ILE A 126 8.32 5.88 1.02
CA ILE A 126 8.12 5.60 -0.42
C ILE A 126 9.39 5.90 -1.23
N LYS A 127 10.08 7.03 -0.96
CA LYS A 127 11.36 7.34 -1.61
C LYS A 127 12.45 6.30 -1.27
N LEU A 128 12.45 5.80 -0.04
CA LEU A 128 13.35 4.73 0.44
C LEU A 128 12.90 3.32 0.04
N LYS A 129 11.80 3.17 -0.71
CA LYS A 129 11.20 1.88 -1.13
C LYS A 129 10.77 0.97 0.03
N ARG A 130 10.52 1.54 1.21
CA ARG A 130 9.99 0.86 2.41
C ARG A 130 8.46 0.93 2.41
N TYR A 131 7.84 0.20 1.48
CA TYR A 131 6.43 0.40 1.15
C TYR A 131 5.45 -0.07 2.23
N ASP A 132 5.71 -1.19 2.90
CA ASP A 132 4.83 -1.70 3.97
C ASP A 132 4.71 -0.70 5.12
N GLU A 133 5.83 -0.09 5.52
CA GLU A 133 5.86 0.93 6.55
C GLU A 133 5.13 2.21 6.11
N ALA A 134 5.26 2.60 4.84
CA ALA A 134 4.51 3.73 4.30
C ALA A 134 3.00 3.49 4.34
N ILE A 135 2.56 2.25 4.09
CA ILE A 135 1.16 1.83 4.19
C ILE A 135 0.66 1.95 5.63
N ALA A 136 1.45 1.50 6.60
CA ALA A 136 1.11 1.61 8.02
C ALA A 136 0.92 3.08 8.42
N GLN A 137 1.88 3.96 8.07
CA GLN A 137 1.79 5.39 8.35
C GLN A 137 0.57 6.07 7.71
N CYS A 138 0.25 5.74 6.45
CA CYS A 138 -0.96 6.27 5.82
C CYS A 138 -2.24 5.73 6.47
N SER A 139 -2.23 4.49 6.95
CA SER A 139 -3.39 3.86 7.56
C SER A 139 -3.74 4.48 8.92
N ILE A 140 -2.74 4.94 9.68
CA ILE A 140 -2.95 5.73 10.91
C ILE A 140 -3.70 7.03 10.60
N VAL A 141 -3.33 7.73 9.52
CA VAL A 141 -4.05 8.97 9.13
C VAL A 141 -5.47 8.66 8.69
N LEU A 142 -5.67 7.54 7.99
CA LEU A 142 -6.99 7.13 7.50
C LEU A 142 -7.93 6.61 8.58
N SER A 143 -7.42 6.17 9.74
CA SER A 143 -8.30 5.84 10.88
C SER A 143 -8.89 7.09 11.55
N GLU A 144 -8.22 8.24 11.44
CA GLU A 144 -8.73 9.52 11.93
C GLU A 144 -9.54 10.27 10.85
N ASP A 145 -9.06 10.27 9.60
CA ASP A 145 -9.72 10.90 8.44
C ASP A 145 -9.69 9.94 7.25
N GLU A 146 -10.74 9.12 7.14
CA GLU A 146 -10.89 8.11 6.08
C GLU A 146 -10.89 8.69 4.66
N ASN A 147 -11.13 9.99 4.51
CA ASN A 147 -11.29 10.67 3.23
C ASN A 147 -10.06 11.50 2.85
N ASN A 148 -8.97 11.38 3.62
CA ASN A 148 -7.75 12.11 3.38
C ASN A 148 -7.12 11.73 2.03
N VAL A 149 -7.26 12.61 1.04
CA VAL A 149 -6.80 12.38 -0.34
C VAL A 149 -5.30 12.08 -0.39
N LYS A 150 -4.48 12.78 0.41
CA LYS A 150 -3.03 12.57 0.44
C LYS A 150 -2.65 11.21 1.01
N ALA A 151 -3.33 10.78 2.07
CA ALA A 151 -3.13 9.46 2.67
C ALA A 151 -3.53 8.34 1.69
N LEU A 152 -4.71 8.45 1.08
CA LEU A 152 -5.19 7.49 0.08
C LEU A 152 -4.22 7.40 -1.11
N PHE A 153 -3.79 8.54 -1.64
CA PHE A 153 -2.85 8.56 -2.76
C PHE A 153 -1.50 7.92 -2.41
N ARG A 154 -0.90 8.26 -1.26
CA ARG A 154 0.40 7.72 -0.83
C ARG A 154 0.30 6.22 -0.53
N ARG A 155 -0.76 5.77 0.14
CA ARG A 155 -1.02 4.35 0.40
C ARG A 155 -1.24 3.56 -0.89
N GLY A 156 -2.06 4.09 -1.80
CA GLY A 156 -2.31 3.49 -3.11
C GLY A 156 -1.01 3.35 -3.91
N LYS A 157 -0.15 4.37 -3.88
CA LYS A 157 1.17 4.31 -4.52
C LYS A 157 2.06 3.23 -3.92
N ALA A 158 2.18 3.16 -2.59
CA ALA A 158 2.97 2.12 -1.93
C ALA A 158 2.44 0.70 -2.23
N ARG A 159 1.11 0.52 -2.24
CA ARG A 159 0.46 -0.76 -2.61
C ARG A 159 0.71 -1.15 -4.06
N ALA A 160 0.68 -0.19 -4.99
CA ALA A 160 0.97 -0.43 -6.39
C ALA A 160 2.42 -0.94 -6.59
N GLU A 161 3.38 -0.36 -5.89
CA GLU A 161 4.80 -0.78 -5.94
C GLU A 161 5.01 -2.19 -5.34
N LEU A 162 4.19 -2.60 -4.36
CA LEU A 162 4.17 -3.97 -3.83
C LEU A 162 3.40 -4.97 -4.71
N GLY A 163 2.84 -4.54 -5.85
CA GLY A 163 2.03 -5.39 -6.73
C GLY A 163 0.61 -5.67 -6.21
N GLN A 164 0.16 -4.98 -5.15
CA GLN A 164 -1.19 -5.05 -4.61
C GLN A 164 -2.14 -4.17 -5.45
N THR A 165 -2.29 -4.49 -6.74
CA THR A 165 -2.95 -3.65 -7.74
C THR A 165 -4.42 -3.35 -7.45
N ASP A 166 -5.17 -4.33 -6.94
CA ASP A 166 -6.59 -4.16 -6.60
C ASP A 166 -6.77 -3.19 -5.42
N ALA A 167 -6.00 -3.38 -4.34
CA ALA A 167 -6.04 -2.50 -3.17
C ALA A 167 -5.54 -1.07 -3.51
N ALA A 168 -4.54 -0.96 -4.38
CA ALA A 168 -4.08 0.33 -4.89
C ALA A 168 -5.17 1.05 -5.70
N ARG A 169 -5.88 0.31 -6.56
CA ARG A 169 -6.99 0.82 -7.37
C ARG A 169 -8.12 1.34 -6.50
N GLU A 170 -8.49 0.62 -5.44
CA GLU A 170 -9.50 1.07 -4.47
C GLU A 170 -9.10 2.41 -3.82
N ASP A 171 -7.86 2.52 -3.35
CA ASP A 171 -7.34 3.75 -2.75
C ASP A 171 -7.38 4.93 -3.73
N PHE A 172 -6.90 4.74 -4.96
CA PHE A 172 -6.92 5.81 -5.97
C PHE A 172 -8.34 6.17 -6.42
N GLN A 173 -9.25 5.21 -6.51
CA GLN A 173 -10.64 5.49 -6.82
C GLN A 173 -11.32 6.27 -5.70
N LYS A 174 -11.07 5.92 -4.43
CA LYS A 174 -11.56 6.69 -3.28
C LYS A 174 -10.97 8.10 -3.30
N ALA A 175 -9.66 8.24 -3.53
CA ALA A 175 -9.00 9.55 -3.64
C ALA A 175 -9.61 10.40 -4.77
N ARG A 176 -9.90 9.80 -5.94
CA ARG A 176 -10.52 10.48 -7.09
C ARG A 176 -11.94 10.98 -6.79
N LYS A 177 -12.70 10.33 -5.90
CA LYS A 177 -14.03 10.82 -5.51
C LYS A 177 -13.95 12.20 -4.85
N TYR A 178 -12.89 12.47 -4.09
CA TYR A 178 -12.69 13.72 -3.36
C TYR A 178 -11.81 14.73 -4.12
N ALA A 179 -10.97 14.27 -5.04
CA ALA A 179 -10.14 15.10 -5.91
C ALA A 179 -10.22 14.63 -7.39
N PRO A 180 -11.34 14.88 -8.08
CA PRO A 180 -11.59 14.33 -9.42
C PRO A 180 -10.66 14.90 -10.50
N GLU A 181 -10.14 16.11 -10.31
CA GLU A 181 -9.27 16.80 -11.28
C GLU A 181 -7.76 16.60 -11.01
N ASP A 182 -7.40 15.83 -9.98
CA ASP A 182 -5.99 15.59 -9.65
C ASP A 182 -5.33 14.71 -10.72
N LYS A 183 -4.47 15.35 -11.51
CA LYS A 183 -3.73 14.72 -12.61
C LYS A 183 -2.84 13.57 -12.12
N ALA A 184 -2.33 13.62 -10.88
CA ALA A 184 -1.51 12.55 -10.34
C ALA A 184 -2.36 11.29 -10.12
N ILE A 185 -3.54 11.42 -9.52
CA ILE A 185 -4.46 10.29 -9.30
C ILE A 185 -4.90 9.68 -10.63
N ILE A 186 -5.27 10.53 -11.60
CA ILE A 186 -5.68 10.07 -12.94
C ILE A 186 -4.54 9.31 -13.62
N LYS A 187 -3.31 9.81 -13.51
CA LYS A 187 -2.12 9.16 -14.07
C LYS A 187 -1.90 7.78 -13.45
N GLU A 188 -1.93 7.65 -12.12
CA GLU A 188 -1.72 6.37 -11.45
C GLU A 188 -2.80 5.33 -11.81
N LEU A 189 -4.08 5.76 -11.87
CA LEU A 189 -5.17 4.87 -12.32
C LEU A 189 -4.98 4.39 -13.76
N ARG A 190 -4.46 5.25 -14.63
CA ARG A 190 -4.15 4.89 -16.01
C ARG A 190 -2.99 3.88 -16.07
N LEU A 191 -1.92 4.11 -15.30
CA LEU A 191 -0.79 3.19 -15.23
C LEU A 191 -1.21 1.80 -14.74
N LEU A 192 -2.07 1.73 -13.71
CA LEU A 192 -2.64 0.45 -13.25
C LEU A 192 -3.47 -0.24 -14.34
N ALA A 193 -4.29 0.50 -15.09
CA ALA A 193 -5.07 -0.08 -16.19
C ALA A 193 -4.20 -0.60 -17.35
N GLU A 194 -3.12 0.10 -17.68
CA GLU A 194 -2.14 -0.34 -18.69
C GLU A 194 -1.39 -1.59 -18.23
N HIS A 195 -0.98 -1.64 -16.96
CA HIS A 195 -0.35 -2.81 -16.34
C HIS A 195 -1.27 -4.04 -16.38
N ASP A 196 -2.54 -3.90 -15.95
CA ASP A 196 -3.49 -5.02 -15.92
C ASP A 196 -3.78 -5.55 -17.32
N LYS A 197 -3.87 -4.65 -18.31
CA LYS A 197 -4.01 -5.04 -19.72
C LYS A 197 -2.81 -5.85 -20.20
N ALA A 198 -1.60 -5.45 -19.84
CA ALA A 198 -0.38 -6.18 -20.19
C ALA A 198 -0.31 -7.55 -19.50
N VAL A 199 -0.69 -7.63 -18.22
CA VAL A 199 -0.78 -8.91 -17.48
C VAL A 199 -1.79 -9.84 -18.13
N TYR A 200 -2.99 -9.34 -18.44
CA TYR A 200 -4.03 -10.12 -19.11
C TYR A 200 -3.59 -10.63 -20.49
N GLN A 201 -2.91 -9.80 -21.28
CA GLN A 201 -2.37 -10.23 -22.59
C GLN A 201 -1.33 -11.34 -22.44
N LYS A 202 -0.40 -11.22 -21.49
CA LYS A 202 0.58 -12.27 -21.20
C LYS A 202 -0.09 -13.57 -20.78
N GLN A 203 -1.06 -13.50 -19.86
CA GLN A 203 -1.84 -14.65 -19.43
C GLN A 203 -2.52 -15.32 -20.64
N LYS A 204 -3.19 -14.54 -21.50
CA LYS A 204 -3.87 -15.06 -22.69
C LYS A 204 -2.92 -15.81 -23.64
N GLU A 205 -1.71 -15.29 -23.88
CA GLU A 205 -0.73 -15.97 -24.72
C GLU A 205 -0.20 -17.26 -24.07
N ILE A 206 0.02 -17.27 -22.75
CA ILE A 206 0.37 -18.48 -21.99
C ILE A 206 -0.74 -19.55 -22.12
N TYR A 207 -2.00 -19.17 -21.92
CA TYR A 207 -3.14 -20.10 -22.03
C TYR A 207 -3.27 -20.70 -23.44
N LYS A 208 -3.04 -19.92 -24.50
CA LYS A 208 -3.01 -20.45 -25.88
C LYS A 208 -1.91 -21.50 -26.09
N GLY A 209 -0.74 -21.29 -25.48
CA GLY A 209 0.38 -22.22 -25.56
C GLY A 209 0.14 -23.54 -24.80
N ILE A 210 -0.52 -23.47 -23.64
CA ILE A 210 -0.80 -24.63 -22.78
C ILE A 210 -1.94 -25.50 -23.33
N PHE A 211 -3.01 -24.89 -23.84
CA PHE A 211 -4.22 -25.63 -24.26
C PHE A 211 -4.31 -25.87 -25.78
N GLY A 212 -3.32 -25.43 -26.56
CA GLY A 212 -3.29 -25.61 -28.01
C GLY A 212 -4.42 -24.88 -28.75
N LYS A 213 -4.45 -25.01 -30.09
CA LYS A 213 -5.59 -24.53 -30.89
C LYS A 213 -6.84 -25.34 -30.53
N ALA A 214 -7.99 -24.66 -30.45
CA ALA A 214 -9.29 -25.33 -30.32
C ALA A 214 -9.39 -26.47 -31.36
N PRO A 215 -9.85 -27.67 -30.97
CA PRO A 215 -9.97 -28.80 -31.90
C PRO A 215 -10.79 -28.37 -33.11
N GLU A 216 -10.28 -28.64 -34.31
CA GLU A 216 -11.01 -28.29 -35.52
C GLU A 216 -12.39 -28.96 -35.49
N PRO A 217 -13.47 -28.25 -35.84
CA PRO A 217 -14.79 -28.86 -35.91
C PRO A 217 -14.70 -30.03 -36.87
N LYS A 218 -15.11 -31.23 -36.40
CA LYS A 218 -15.07 -32.45 -37.23
C LYS A 218 -15.65 -32.13 -38.61
N PRO A 219 -14.92 -32.42 -39.71
CA PRO A 219 -15.42 -32.13 -41.05
C PRO A 219 -16.80 -32.78 -41.18
N LYS A 220 -17.83 -31.98 -41.49
CA LYS A 220 -19.17 -32.51 -41.73
C LYS A 220 -19.05 -33.55 -42.84
N GLN A 221 -19.22 -34.83 -42.49
CA GLN A 221 -19.24 -35.92 -43.47
C GLN A 221 -20.30 -35.57 -44.51
N LYS A 222 -19.86 -35.30 -45.74
CA LYS A 222 -20.78 -35.18 -46.87
C LYS A 222 -21.31 -36.58 -47.13
N ASN A 223 -22.50 -36.88 -46.65
CA ASN A 223 -23.20 -38.13 -46.94
C ASN A 223 -23.55 -38.15 -48.43
N TRP A 224 -22.65 -38.70 -49.24
CA TRP A 224 -22.83 -38.90 -50.68
C TRP A 224 -24.11 -39.66 -51.01
N LEU A 225 -24.56 -40.54 -50.11
CA LEU A 225 -25.86 -41.23 -50.18
C LEU A 225 -27.05 -40.27 -50.30
N ILE A 226 -26.99 -39.08 -49.70
CA ILE A 226 -28.06 -38.06 -49.82
C ILE A 226 -28.09 -37.49 -51.24
N PHE A 227 -26.92 -37.23 -51.83
CA PHE A 227 -26.81 -36.76 -53.21
C PHE A 227 -27.27 -37.82 -54.21
N VAL A 228 -26.91 -39.10 -53.96
CA VAL A 228 -27.37 -40.23 -54.77
C VAL A 228 -28.88 -40.41 -54.65
N TRP A 229 -29.45 -40.29 -53.45
CA TRP A 229 -30.89 -40.39 -53.23
C TRP A 229 -31.65 -39.25 -53.92
N HIS A 230 -31.18 -38.00 -53.83
CA HIS A 230 -31.77 -36.88 -54.57
C HIS A 230 -31.69 -37.07 -56.09
N TRP A 231 -30.58 -37.61 -56.60
CA TRP A 231 -30.44 -37.91 -58.02
C TRP A 231 -31.41 -39.03 -58.46
N LEU A 232 -31.55 -40.10 -57.67
CA LEU A 232 -32.50 -41.19 -57.93
C LEU A 232 -33.96 -40.72 -57.86
N VAL A 233 -34.31 -39.89 -56.88
CA VAL A 233 -35.65 -39.28 -56.77
C VAL A 233 -35.93 -38.39 -57.98
N ALA A 234 -34.96 -37.57 -58.41
CA ALA A 234 -35.12 -36.74 -59.60
C ALA A 234 -35.26 -37.57 -60.89
N LEU A 235 -34.50 -38.66 -61.03
CA LEU A 235 -34.61 -39.61 -62.14
C LEU A 235 -35.99 -40.27 -62.17
N PHE A 236 -36.47 -40.76 -61.02
CA PHE A 236 -37.78 -41.39 -60.88
C PHE A 236 -38.91 -40.39 -61.20
N CYS A 237 -38.84 -39.17 -60.69
CA CYS A 237 -39.78 -38.10 -61.01
C CYS A 237 -39.80 -37.74 -62.51
N ARG A 238 -38.65 -37.76 -63.20
CA ARG A 238 -38.59 -37.55 -64.66
C ARG A 238 -39.24 -38.71 -65.42
N LEU A 239 -38.99 -39.95 -65.01
CA LEU A 239 -39.59 -41.13 -65.63
C LEU A 239 -41.12 -41.16 -65.46
N LEU A 240 -41.63 -40.78 -64.29
CA LEU A 240 -43.08 -40.64 -64.07
C LEU A 240 -43.72 -39.53 -64.93
N LYS A 241 -43.01 -38.42 -65.17
CA LYS A 241 -43.48 -37.35 -66.08
C LYS A 241 -43.49 -37.80 -67.55
N LEU A 242 -42.52 -38.61 -67.97
CA LEU A 242 -42.47 -39.22 -69.32
C LEU A 242 -43.54 -40.30 -69.52
N GLY A 243 -43.92 -41.02 -68.47
CA GLY A 243 -45.03 -41.98 -68.50
C GLY A 243 -46.40 -41.33 -68.64
N LYS A 244 -46.62 -40.16 -68.03
CA LYS A 244 -47.88 -39.39 -68.16
C LYS A 244 -48.08 -38.73 -69.52
N HIS A 245 -47.02 -38.48 -70.29
CA HIS A 245 -47.11 -37.89 -71.64
C HIS A 245 -47.35 -38.90 -72.77
N LYS A 246 -47.37 -40.21 -72.47
CA LYS A 246 -47.62 -41.29 -73.44
C LYS A 246 -49.04 -41.88 -73.34
N SER A 247 -49.90 -41.30 -72.52
CA SER A 247 -51.27 -41.76 -72.27
C SER A 247 -52.31 -40.66 -72.49
N GLU A 248 -52.16 -39.90 -73.58
CA GLU A 248 -53.20 -39.07 -74.21
C GLU A 248 -53.18 -39.32 -75.71
#